data_AF-A0A1G6A6T2-F1
#
_entry.id   AF-A0A1G6A6T2-F1
#
_cell.length_a   1.000
_cell.length_b   1.000
_cell.length_c   1.000
_cell.angle_alpha   90.00
_cell.angle_beta   90.00
_cell.angle_gamma   90.00
#
_symmetry.space_group_name_H-M   'P 1'
#
loop_
_entity.id
_entity.type
_entity.pdbx_description
1 polymer ?
#
loop_
_entity_poly.entity_id
_entity_poly.type
_entity_poly.pdbx_seq_one_letter_code
_entity_poly.pdbx_strand_id
1 'polypeptide(L)'
;MLAEILHTGIKLMGLFGDIAEKAVSETALELSMSKKDRVEKAKWGALFAVCALAAMAAFAVQKNSMKGADLLGGRKTIERFMHSNVTAMVILLAAAVGFVIVCFKTWKGRRSSIYQLIFTVGAGVVIVFSGVSILKSIHNIQIDLDSPLTLTRDSYVLCKEGSNYMLTFDQEGTQDSVLLVIPQEKYKELKNGVISKRGYLSRSWRLIENENYRNFTDAVYYESKISVTYYRHSIIYEDCSLIEDETHT
;
A
#
# COMPACT_ATOMS: atom_id res chain seq x y z
N MET A 1 3.01 -7.93 0.22
CA MET A 1 3.53 -6.81 1.04
C MET A 1 2.45 -5.97 1.73
N LEU A 2 1.48 -5.38 1.01
CA LEU A 2 0.35 -4.65 1.63
C LEU A 2 -0.53 -5.57 2.50
N ALA A 3 -0.78 -6.81 2.05
CA ALA A 3 -1.51 -7.82 2.80
C ALA A 3 -0.82 -8.22 4.12
N GLU A 4 0.51 -8.29 4.16
CA GLU A 4 1.26 -8.62 5.38
C GLU A 4 1.28 -7.46 6.38
N ILE A 5 1.37 -6.22 5.89
CA ILE A 5 1.25 -5.02 6.72
C ILE A 5 -0.18 -4.91 7.28
N LEU A 6 -1.19 -5.19 6.45
CA LEU A 6 -2.59 -5.22 6.87
C LEU A 6 -2.84 -6.34 7.88
N HIS A 7 -2.31 -7.54 7.64
CA HIS A 7 -2.47 -8.70 8.52
C HIS A 7 -1.74 -8.51 9.86
N THR A 8 -0.56 -7.87 9.86
CA THR A 8 0.15 -7.50 11.09
C THR A 8 -0.57 -6.36 11.82
N GLY A 9 -1.12 -5.40 11.09
CA GLY A 9 -1.97 -4.33 11.63
C GLY A 9 -3.28 -4.85 12.23
N ILE A 10 -3.92 -5.85 11.60
CA ILE A 10 -5.11 -6.53 12.10
C ILE A 10 -4.80 -7.36 13.35
N LYS A 11 -3.65 -8.06 13.40
CA LYS A 11 -3.21 -8.77 14.62
C LYS A 11 -2.92 -7.82 15.78
N LEU A 12 -2.30 -6.67 15.52
CA LEU A 12 -2.11 -5.62 16.52
C LEU A 12 -3.45 -4.99 16.95
N MET A 13 -4.36 -4.72 16.02
CA MET A 13 -5.71 -4.24 16.32
C MET A 13 -6.55 -5.28 17.08
N GLY A 14 -6.33 -6.58 16.87
CA GLY A 14 -6.90 -7.66 17.67
C GLY A 14 -6.34 -7.67 19.09
N LEU A 15 -5.03 -7.43 19.26
CA LEU A 15 -4.39 -7.27 20.57
C LEU A 15 -4.90 -6.01 21.31
N PHE A 16 -5.14 -4.91 20.58
CA PHE A 16 -5.80 -3.72 21.11
C PHE A 16 -7.30 -3.93 21.33
N GLY A 17 -7.92 -4.81 20.55
CA GLY A 17 -9.30 -5.28 20.70
C GLY A 17 -9.47 -6.07 21.99
N ASP A 18 -8.56 -6.98 22.32
CA ASP A 18 -8.54 -7.72 23.58
C ASP A 18 -8.25 -6.80 24.78
N ILE A 19 -7.42 -5.76 24.60
CA ILE A 19 -7.19 -4.70 25.59
C ILE A 19 -8.44 -3.81 25.74
N ALA A 20 -9.17 -3.54 24.65
CA ALA A 20 -10.40 -2.77 24.64
C ALA A 20 -11.60 -3.59 25.14
N GLU A 21 -11.64 -4.90 24.95
CA GLU A 21 -12.66 -5.82 25.46
C GLU A 21 -12.46 -6.01 26.98
N LYS A 22 -11.19 -6.03 27.44
CA LYS A 22 -10.87 -5.80 28.86
C LYS A 22 -11.28 -4.41 29.37
N ALA A 23 -11.33 -3.39 28.51
CA ALA A 23 -11.86 -2.07 28.84
C ALA A 23 -13.41 -2.02 28.81
N VAL A 24 -14.09 -2.92 28.10
CA VAL A 24 -15.56 -3.05 28.14
C VAL A 24 -16.03 -3.66 29.48
N SER A 25 -15.17 -4.44 30.15
CA SER A 25 -15.34 -4.80 31.56
C SER A 25 -15.22 -3.61 32.54
N GLU A 26 -14.83 -2.40 32.09
CA GLU A 26 -14.74 -1.17 32.91
C GLU A 26 -16.06 -0.39 33.05
N THR A 27 -17.18 -0.87 32.52
CA THR A 27 -18.49 -0.24 32.80
C THR A 27 -18.86 -0.28 34.29
N ALA A 28 -18.27 -1.19 35.08
CA ALA A 28 -18.33 -1.18 36.54
C ALA A 28 -17.25 -0.28 37.20
N LEU A 29 -16.18 0.07 36.49
CA LEU A 29 -15.05 0.87 36.99
C LEU A 29 -15.29 2.39 36.83
N GLU A 30 -16.06 2.82 35.82
CA GLU A 30 -16.36 4.24 35.57
C GLU A 30 -17.14 4.92 36.71
N LEU A 31 -17.94 4.15 37.47
CA LEU A 31 -18.63 4.61 38.68
C LEU A 31 -17.71 4.79 39.89
N SER A 32 -16.51 4.18 39.87
CA SER A 32 -15.50 4.27 40.94
C SER A 32 -14.36 5.26 40.64
N MET A 33 -14.29 5.80 39.41
CA MET A 33 -13.23 6.71 39.01
C MET A 33 -13.30 8.05 39.73
N SER A 34 -12.21 8.42 40.38
CA SER A 34 -12.07 9.73 41.02
C SER A 34 -12.19 10.85 39.98
N LYS A 35 -12.64 12.03 40.41
CA LYS A 35 -12.73 13.22 39.54
C LYS A 35 -11.40 13.57 38.88
N LYS A 36 -10.28 13.26 39.53
CA LYS A 36 -8.92 13.49 39.03
C LYS A 36 -8.58 12.57 37.84
N ASP A 37 -8.98 11.31 37.91
CA ASP A 37 -8.70 10.32 36.86
C ASP A 37 -9.54 10.58 35.60
N ARG A 38 -10.77 11.06 35.76
CA ARG A 38 -11.61 11.51 34.62
C ARG A 38 -10.99 12.68 33.86
N VAL A 39 -10.42 13.65 34.58
CA VAL A 39 -9.75 14.82 33.97
C VAL A 39 -8.47 14.41 33.25
N GLU A 40 -7.66 13.52 33.83
CA GLU A 40 -6.45 12.99 33.19
C GLU A 40 -6.78 12.14 31.94
N LYS A 41 -7.77 11.24 32.02
CA LYS A 41 -8.26 10.44 30.87
C LYS A 41 -8.73 11.34 29.72
N ALA A 42 -9.53 12.38 30.02
CA ALA A 42 -10.01 13.31 28.99
C ALA A 42 -8.87 14.09 28.32
N LYS A 43 -7.91 14.59 29.11
CA LYS A 43 -6.78 15.38 28.61
C LYS A 43 -5.85 14.55 27.72
N TRP A 44 -5.43 13.38 28.20
CA TRP A 44 -4.47 12.53 27.50
C TRP A 44 -5.13 11.71 26.37
N GLY A 45 -6.39 11.33 26.55
CA GLY A 45 -7.21 10.73 25.50
C GLY A 45 -7.40 11.69 24.32
N ALA A 46 -7.60 12.99 24.56
CA ALA A 46 -7.66 13.98 23.49
C ALA A 46 -6.34 14.10 22.72
N LEU A 47 -5.18 14.07 23.41
CA LEU A 47 -3.87 14.07 22.76
C LEU A 47 -3.68 12.84 21.86
N PHE A 48 -4.04 11.65 22.36
CA PHE A 48 -4.01 10.43 21.58
C PHE A 48 -4.92 10.51 20.34
N ALA A 49 -6.15 11.01 20.51
CA ALA A 49 -7.11 11.17 19.43
C ALA A 49 -6.59 12.11 18.33
N VAL A 50 -5.93 13.22 18.69
CA VAL A 50 -5.30 14.14 17.72
C VAL A 50 -4.19 13.44 16.94
N CYS A 51 -3.34 12.64 17.61
CA CYS A 51 -2.29 11.88 16.93
C CYS A 51 -2.87 10.82 15.97
N ALA A 52 -3.92 10.13 16.40
CA ALA A 52 -4.63 9.16 15.56
C ALA A 52 -5.31 9.83 14.36
N LEU A 53 -5.95 10.99 14.55
CA LEU A 53 -6.54 11.78 13.47
C LEU A 53 -5.49 12.26 12.47
N ALA A 54 -4.32 12.70 12.93
CA ALA A 54 -3.21 13.09 12.05
C ALA A 54 -2.70 11.90 11.22
N ALA A 55 -2.57 10.71 11.83
CA ALA A 55 -2.21 9.49 11.10
C ALA A 55 -3.27 9.12 10.06
N MET A 56 -4.55 9.14 10.43
CA MET A 56 -5.65 8.89 9.50
C MET A 56 -5.68 9.90 8.35
N ALA A 57 -5.43 11.19 8.62
CA ALA A 57 -5.35 12.22 7.60
C ALA A 57 -4.18 11.97 6.63
N ALA A 58 -3.01 11.60 7.15
CA ALA A 58 -1.85 11.25 6.34
C ALA A 58 -2.14 10.07 5.39
N PHE A 59 -2.79 9.01 5.89
CA PHE A 59 -3.23 7.88 5.05
C PHE A 59 -4.35 8.25 4.07
N ALA A 60 -5.26 9.15 4.45
CA ALA A 60 -6.32 9.63 3.57
C ALA A 60 -5.74 10.44 2.39
N VAL A 61 -4.71 11.25 2.62
CA VAL A 61 -3.99 11.99 1.56
C VAL A 61 -3.35 11.02 0.56
N GLN A 62 -2.67 9.97 1.03
CA GLN A 62 -2.13 8.92 0.17
C GLN A 62 -3.23 8.25 -0.66
N LYS A 63 -4.30 7.80 -0.01
CA LYS A 63 -5.43 7.11 -0.68
C LYS A 63 -6.12 7.99 -1.71
N ASN A 64 -6.35 9.27 -1.42
CA ASN A 64 -6.99 10.17 -2.37
C ASN A 64 -6.07 10.54 -3.54
N SER A 65 -4.75 10.51 -3.35
CA SER A 65 -3.79 10.75 -4.42
C SER A 65 -3.68 9.56 -5.39
N MET A 66 -4.07 8.36 -4.95
CA MET A 66 -4.21 7.17 -5.81
C MET A 66 -5.43 7.26 -6.73
N LYS A 67 -6.48 8.01 -6.34
CA LYS A 67 -7.67 8.17 -7.17
C LYS A 67 -7.32 8.98 -8.43
N GLY A 68 -7.25 8.31 -9.58
CA GLY A 68 -6.90 8.91 -10.87
C GLY A 68 -5.41 8.84 -11.24
N ALA A 69 -4.58 8.22 -10.40
CA ALA A 69 -3.22 7.82 -10.74
C ALA A 69 -3.21 6.75 -11.86
N ASP A 70 -4.23 5.88 -11.85
CA ASP A 70 -4.45 4.82 -12.85
C ASP A 70 -4.56 5.35 -14.30
N LEU A 71 -4.86 6.64 -14.48
CA LEU A 71 -5.01 7.27 -15.80
C LEU A 71 -3.73 7.92 -16.34
N LEU A 72 -2.73 8.17 -15.48
CA LEU A 72 -1.50 8.86 -15.89
C LEU A 72 -0.46 7.88 -16.45
N GLY A 73 -0.39 6.66 -15.90
CA GLY A 73 0.61 5.64 -16.26
C GLY A 73 2.06 6.09 -15.99
N GLY A 74 3.00 5.15 -15.97
CA GLY A 74 4.44 5.44 -16.01
C GLY A 74 5.00 6.33 -14.90
N ARG A 75 6.14 6.94 -15.20
CA ARG A 75 6.95 7.74 -14.27
C ARG A 75 6.19 8.84 -13.53
N LYS A 76 5.34 9.60 -14.26
CA LYS A 76 4.59 10.73 -13.69
C LYS A 76 3.64 10.29 -12.58
N THR A 77 3.11 9.08 -12.69
CA THR A 77 2.24 8.48 -11.67
C THR A 77 3.01 8.24 -10.38
N ILE A 78 4.24 7.75 -10.50
CA ILE A 78 5.14 7.47 -9.38
C ILE A 78 5.65 8.75 -8.72
N GLU A 79 6.00 9.76 -9.52
CA GLU A 79 6.39 11.07 -8.99
C GLU A 79 5.23 11.72 -8.20
N ARG A 80 3.98 11.58 -8.67
CA ARG A 80 2.80 12.03 -7.92
C ARG A 80 2.61 11.25 -6.62
N PHE A 81 2.88 9.94 -6.63
CA PHE A 81 2.88 9.14 -5.41
C PHE A 81 3.97 9.59 -4.43
N MET A 82 5.17 9.88 -4.92
CA MET A 82 6.26 10.41 -4.09
C MET A 82 5.82 11.70 -3.38
N HIS A 83 5.30 12.67 -4.14
CA HIS A 83 4.85 13.95 -3.59
C HIS A 83 3.75 13.78 -2.52
N SER A 84 2.80 12.87 -2.75
CA SER A 84 1.74 12.57 -1.79
C SER A 84 2.28 11.96 -0.50
N ASN A 85 3.20 10.99 -0.62
CA ASN A 85 3.85 10.37 0.55
C ASN A 85 4.68 11.38 1.34
N VAL A 86 5.40 12.28 0.68
CA VAL A 86 6.15 13.37 1.33
C VAL A 86 5.20 14.30 2.07
N THR A 87 4.07 14.68 1.47
CA THR A 87 3.05 15.53 2.12
C THR A 87 2.48 14.87 3.38
N ALA A 88 2.15 13.58 3.28
CA ALA A 88 1.68 12.79 4.41
C ALA A 88 2.74 12.67 5.53
N MET A 89 4.02 12.56 5.16
CA MET A 89 5.14 12.57 6.11
C MET A 89 5.27 13.91 6.84
N VAL A 90 5.09 15.04 6.14
CA VAL A 90 5.13 16.38 6.75
C VAL A 90 4.02 16.54 7.80
N ILE A 91 2.80 16.06 7.51
CA ILE A 91 1.68 16.08 8.46
C ILE A 91 2.03 15.26 9.72
N LEU A 92 2.59 14.05 9.54
CA LEU A 92 3.01 13.20 10.66
C LEU A 92 4.14 13.83 11.47
N LEU A 93 5.13 14.47 10.83
CA LEU A 93 6.23 15.15 11.51
C LEU A 93 5.72 16.33 12.35
N ALA A 94 4.79 17.12 11.83
CA ALA A 94 4.17 18.21 12.59
C ALA A 94 3.43 17.68 13.84
N ALA A 95 2.69 16.57 13.70
CA ALA A 95 2.03 15.92 14.82
C ALA A 95 3.04 15.34 15.84
N ALA A 96 4.14 14.75 15.37
CA ALA A 96 5.21 14.22 16.21
C ALA A 96 5.90 15.30 17.03
N VAL A 97 6.25 16.44 16.41
CA VAL A 97 6.85 17.59 17.12
C VAL A 97 5.89 18.14 18.17
N GLY A 98 4.61 18.32 17.83
CA GLY A 98 3.59 18.74 18.79
C GLY A 98 3.47 17.79 19.97
N PHE A 99 3.42 16.48 19.71
CA PHE A 99 3.37 15.44 20.73
C PHE A 99 4.59 15.48 21.67
N VAL A 100 5.80 15.60 21.13
CA VAL A 100 7.04 15.69 21.91
C VAL A 100 7.03 16.94 22.81
N ILE A 101 6.63 18.10 22.28
CA ILE A 101 6.53 19.35 23.07
C ILE A 101 5.56 19.18 24.24
N VAL A 102 4.38 18.59 23.99
CA VAL A 102 3.36 18.37 25.04
C VAL A 102 3.92 17.43 26.11
N CYS A 103 4.56 16.32 25.72
CA CYS A 103 5.16 15.38 26.66
C CYS A 103 6.25 16.05 27.52
N PHE A 104 7.19 16.79 26.93
CA PHE A 104 8.24 17.48 27.68
C PHE A 104 7.70 18.54 28.66
N LYS A 105 6.69 19.33 28.25
CA LYS A 105 6.08 20.35 29.13
C LYS A 105 5.33 19.74 30.31
N THR A 106 4.74 18.56 30.13
CA THR A 106 3.89 17.92 31.14
C THR A 106 4.65 16.98 32.06
N TRP A 107 5.83 16.49 31.67
CA TRP A 107 6.65 15.58 32.47
C TRP A 107 7.56 16.25 33.51
N LYS A 108 7.77 17.56 33.46
CA LYS A 108 8.65 18.26 34.43
C LYS A 108 8.11 18.14 35.86
N GLY A 109 8.69 17.21 36.65
CA GLY A 109 8.57 17.14 38.10
C GLY A 109 7.25 16.59 38.66
N ARG A 110 6.38 15.98 37.85
CA ARG A 110 5.10 15.40 38.32
C ARG A 110 5.16 13.88 38.37
N ARG A 111 4.59 13.27 39.43
CA ARG A 111 4.28 11.83 39.44
C ARG A 111 3.31 11.55 38.28
N SER A 112 3.75 10.76 37.30
CA SER A 112 2.94 10.42 36.13
C SER A 112 1.71 9.61 36.52
N SER A 113 0.56 9.95 35.95
CA SER A 113 -0.65 9.14 36.07
C SER A 113 -0.56 7.91 35.15
N ILE A 114 -1.25 6.82 35.49
CA ILE A 114 -1.28 5.63 34.63
C ILE A 114 -1.89 5.94 33.26
N TYR A 115 -2.89 6.83 33.21
CA TYR A 115 -3.51 7.31 31.98
C TYR A 115 -2.54 8.13 31.11
N GLN A 116 -1.72 9.00 31.71
CA GLN A 116 -0.66 9.69 30.99
C GLN A 116 0.26 8.68 30.30
N LEU A 117 0.68 7.63 31.01
CA LEU A 117 1.59 6.62 30.48
C LEU A 117 0.95 5.82 29.34
N ILE A 118 -0.28 5.33 29.52
CA ILE A 118 -1.01 4.57 28.48
C ILE A 118 -1.18 5.40 27.21
N PHE A 119 -1.71 6.63 27.30
CA PHE A 119 -2.01 7.43 26.12
C PHE A 119 -0.78 8.01 25.43
N THR A 120 0.29 8.34 26.18
CA THR A 120 1.55 8.80 25.56
C THR A 120 2.28 7.67 24.85
N VAL A 121 2.34 6.47 25.45
CA VAL A 121 2.89 5.29 24.77
C VAL A 121 2.06 4.96 23.54
N GLY A 122 0.73 4.91 23.66
CA GLY A 122 -0.17 4.66 22.52
C GLY A 122 0.01 5.66 21.39
N ALA A 123 0.09 6.96 21.69
CA ALA A 123 0.30 8.01 20.69
C ALA A 123 1.68 7.88 20.02
N GLY A 124 2.71 7.56 20.80
CA GLY A 124 4.05 7.29 20.27
C GLY A 124 4.07 6.11 19.30
N VAL A 125 3.41 5.00 19.64
CA VAL A 125 3.29 3.83 18.74
C VAL A 125 2.59 4.22 17.44
N VAL A 126 1.48 4.95 17.51
CA VAL A 126 0.74 5.39 16.31
C VAL A 126 1.62 6.25 15.40
N ILE A 127 2.36 7.21 15.96
CA ILE A 127 3.24 8.10 15.20
C ILE A 127 4.38 7.32 14.56
N VAL A 128 5.07 6.46 15.32
CA VAL A 128 6.21 5.67 14.81
C VAL A 128 5.76 4.71 13.73
N PHE A 129 4.68 3.96 13.97
CA PHE A 129 4.16 2.99 13.01
C PHE A 129 3.74 3.66 11.70
N SER A 130 3.03 4.79 11.80
CA SER A 130 2.62 5.57 10.63
C SER A 130 3.84 6.10 9.89
N GLY A 131 4.80 6.69 10.60
CA GLY A 131 6.04 7.22 10.02
C GLY A 131 6.86 6.16 9.28
N VAL A 132 7.06 4.97 9.88
CA VAL A 132 7.78 3.86 9.24
C VAL A 132 7.05 3.37 7.99
N SER A 133 5.72 3.28 8.04
CA SER A 133 4.91 2.86 6.89
C SER A 133 5.04 3.82 5.71
N ILE A 134 5.00 5.13 5.96
CA ILE A 134 5.20 6.15 4.93
C ILE A 134 6.64 6.16 4.42
N LEU A 135 7.63 6.06 5.32
CA LEU A 135 9.05 6.05 4.92
C LEU A 135 9.40 4.85 4.05
N LYS A 136 8.88 3.67 4.37
CA LYS A 136 9.06 2.46 3.55
C LYS A 136 8.44 2.65 2.17
N SER A 137 7.26 3.27 2.09
CA SER A 137 6.60 3.62 0.82
C SER A 137 7.47 4.57 -0.01
N ILE A 138 7.98 5.65 0.58
CA ILE A 138 8.91 6.59 -0.06
C ILE A 138 10.15 5.86 -0.59
N HIS A 139 10.77 5.02 0.23
CA HIS A 139 11.98 4.30 -0.16
C HIS A 139 11.74 3.38 -1.36
N ASN A 140 10.63 2.65 -1.37
CA ASN A 140 10.27 1.78 -2.50
C ASN A 140 10.02 2.57 -3.79
N ILE A 141 9.32 3.71 -3.69
CA ILE A 141 9.06 4.61 -4.82
C ILE A 141 10.39 5.20 -5.34
N GLN A 142 11.32 5.52 -4.45
CA GLN A 142 12.64 6.02 -4.82
C GLN A 142 13.41 4.97 -5.63
N ILE A 143 13.46 3.72 -5.14
CA ILE A 143 14.08 2.60 -5.86
C ILE A 143 13.46 2.44 -7.25
N ASP A 144 12.14 2.52 -7.34
CA ASP A 144 11.43 2.42 -8.62
C ASP A 144 11.81 3.59 -9.56
N LEU A 145 11.88 4.83 -9.09
CA LEU A 145 12.26 6.00 -9.90
C LEU A 145 13.73 5.94 -10.37
N ASP A 146 14.61 5.38 -9.55
CA ASP A 146 16.05 5.31 -9.84
C ASP A 146 16.37 4.16 -10.81
N SER A 147 15.58 3.08 -10.82
CA SER A 147 15.86 1.90 -11.64
C SER A 147 14.57 1.14 -12.00
N PRO A 148 13.89 1.51 -13.10
CA PRO A 148 12.82 0.69 -13.64
C PRO A 148 13.35 -0.68 -14.04
N LEU A 149 12.54 -1.72 -13.85
CA LEU A 149 12.91 -3.08 -14.18
C LEU A 149 12.49 -3.41 -15.61
N THR A 150 13.47 -3.67 -16.47
CA THR A 150 13.24 -4.17 -17.82
C THR A 150 13.48 -5.67 -17.87
N LEU A 151 12.50 -6.43 -18.36
CA LEU A 151 12.54 -7.88 -18.49
C LEU A 151 12.11 -8.30 -19.88
N THR A 152 12.71 -9.38 -20.37
CA THR A 152 12.24 -10.09 -21.56
C THR A 152 11.47 -11.33 -21.14
N ARG A 153 10.31 -11.56 -21.77
CA ARG A 153 9.45 -12.71 -21.49
C ARG A 153 9.05 -13.39 -22.78
N ASP A 154 9.12 -14.70 -22.80
CA ASP A 154 8.77 -15.51 -23.97
C ASP A 154 7.26 -15.76 -24.09
N SER A 155 6.50 -15.38 -23.07
CA SER A 155 5.05 -15.48 -23.06
C SER A 155 4.40 -14.47 -22.12
N TYR A 156 3.11 -14.21 -22.39
CA TYR A 156 2.29 -13.31 -21.62
C TYR A 156 0.80 -13.61 -21.83
N VAL A 157 -0.04 -13.13 -20.93
CA VAL A 157 -1.50 -13.14 -21.07
C VAL A 157 -1.98 -11.70 -21.12
N LEU A 158 -2.87 -11.43 -22.06
CA LEU A 158 -3.64 -10.19 -22.08
C LEU A 158 -5.04 -10.48 -21.57
N CYS A 159 -5.58 -9.60 -20.73
CA CYS A 159 -6.97 -9.66 -20.28
C CYS A 159 -7.53 -8.26 -20.03
N LYS A 160 -8.80 -8.17 -19.71
CA LYS A 160 -9.47 -6.91 -19.32
C LYS A 160 -10.14 -7.07 -17.98
N GLU A 161 -10.08 -6.05 -17.14
CA GLU A 161 -10.86 -5.95 -15.90
C GLU A 161 -11.73 -4.68 -15.97
N GLY A 162 -13.04 -4.83 -16.18
CA GLY A 162 -13.93 -3.70 -16.44
C GLY A 162 -13.47 -2.86 -17.64
N SER A 163 -13.08 -1.60 -17.41
CA SER A 163 -12.55 -0.71 -18.47
C SER A 163 -11.03 -0.78 -18.66
N ASN A 164 -10.33 -1.55 -17.82
CA ASN A 164 -8.87 -1.57 -17.78
C ASN A 164 -8.32 -2.67 -18.68
N TYR A 165 -7.24 -2.35 -19.40
CA TYR A 165 -6.49 -3.30 -20.22
C TYR A 165 -5.30 -3.81 -19.41
N MET A 166 -5.14 -5.11 -19.33
CA MET A 166 -4.20 -5.76 -18.44
C MET A 166 -3.21 -6.64 -19.21
N LEU A 167 -1.97 -6.66 -18.73
CA LEU A 167 -0.90 -7.54 -19.17
C LEU A 167 -0.40 -8.33 -17.96
N THR A 168 -0.33 -9.65 -18.05
CA THR A 168 0.33 -10.47 -17.04
C THR A 168 1.38 -11.39 -17.63
N PHE A 169 2.44 -11.62 -16.87
CA PHE A 169 3.53 -12.52 -17.22
C PHE A 169 4.17 -13.10 -15.96
N ASP A 170 4.84 -14.25 -16.12
CA ASP A 170 5.49 -14.93 -15.01
C ASP A 170 6.80 -14.20 -14.65
N GLN A 171 7.05 -14.01 -13.36
CA GLN A 171 8.30 -13.41 -12.91
C GLN A 171 9.37 -14.49 -12.73
N GLU A 172 10.48 -14.31 -13.43
CA GLU A 172 11.62 -15.22 -13.38
C GLU A 172 12.23 -15.30 -11.99
N GLY A 173 12.54 -16.53 -11.56
CA GLY A 173 13.10 -16.80 -10.24
C GLY A 173 12.12 -16.69 -9.08
N THR A 174 10.83 -16.37 -9.32
CA THR A 174 9.79 -16.38 -8.29
C THR A 174 8.66 -17.34 -8.62
N GLN A 175 7.79 -17.58 -7.64
CA GLN A 175 6.52 -18.29 -7.86
C GLN A 175 5.37 -17.35 -8.26
N ASP A 176 5.66 -16.06 -8.41
CA ASP A 176 4.66 -15.01 -8.58
C ASP A 176 4.52 -14.60 -10.06
N SER A 177 3.30 -14.18 -10.44
CA SER A 177 3.02 -13.52 -11.72
C SER A 177 2.78 -12.03 -11.48
N VAL A 178 3.14 -11.19 -12.45
CA VAL A 178 2.97 -9.74 -12.37
C VAL A 178 1.79 -9.35 -13.24
N LEU A 179 0.83 -8.59 -12.69
CA LEU A 179 -0.31 -8.04 -13.41
C LEU A 179 -0.16 -6.52 -13.53
N LEU A 180 -0.08 -6.00 -14.75
CA LEU A 180 0.09 -4.58 -15.06
C LEU A 180 -1.13 -4.05 -15.80
N VAL A 181 -1.61 -2.88 -15.41
CA VAL A 181 -2.54 -2.08 -16.22
C VAL A 181 -1.74 -1.37 -17.31
N ILE A 182 -2.14 -1.54 -18.57
CA ILE A 182 -1.46 -0.99 -19.73
C ILE A 182 -2.39 -0.10 -20.58
N PRO A 183 -1.86 0.84 -21.37
CA PRO A 183 -2.66 1.63 -22.30
C PRO A 183 -3.33 0.76 -23.37
N GLN A 184 -4.51 1.18 -23.85
CA GLN A 184 -5.25 0.47 -24.89
C GLN A 184 -4.43 0.29 -26.19
N GLU A 185 -3.64 1.29 -26.56
CA GLU A 185 -2.80 1.26 -27.76
C GLU A 185 -1.77 0.13 -27.66
N LYS A 186 -1.11 0.02 -26.51
CA LYS A 186 -0.13 -1.03 -26.21
C LYS A 186 -0.78 -2.39 -26.10
N TYR A 187 -1.97 -2.46 -25.51
CA TYR A 187 -2.77 -3.69 -25.53
C TYR A 187 -3.04 -4.15 -26.95
N LYS A 188 -3.45 -3.26 -27.85
CA LYS A 188 -3.70 -3.57 -29.27
C LYS A 188 -2.43 -4.00 -30.00
N GLU A 189 -1.30 -3.33 -29.77
CA GLU A 189 0.01 -3.71 -30.32
C GLU A 189 0.37 -5.15 -29.93
N LEU A 190 0.29 -5.48 -28.63
CA LEU A 190 0.60 -6.80 -28.11
C LEU A 190 -0.36 -7.90 -28.62
N LYS A 191 -1.55 -7.58 -29.14
CA LYS A 191 -2.43 -8.59 -29.76
C LYS A 191 -1.88 -9.16 -31.07
N ASN A 192 -0.85 -8.55 -31.65
CA ASN A 192 -0.21 -9.06 -32.86
C ASN A 192 0.72 -10.26 -32.60
N GLY A 193 0.92 -10.64 -31.33
CA GLY A 193 1.66 -11.84 -30.97
C GLY A 193 0.97 -13.14 -31.39
N VAL A 194 1.73 -14.23 -31.36
CA VAL A 194 1.30 -15.59 -31.67
C VAL A 194 0.45 -16.16 -30.54
N ILE A 195 -0.80 -16.47 -30.84
CA ILE A 195 -1.73 -17.06 -29.88
C ILE A 195 -1.43 -18.55 -29.70
N SER A 196 -1.31 -19.00 -28.45
CA SER A 196 -1.09 -20.40 -28.12
C SER A 196 -2.20 -20.94 -27.23
N LYS A 197 -2.76 -22.10 -27.63
CA LYS A 197 -3.77 -22.82 -26.84
C LYS A 197 -3.17 -23.58 -25.65
N ARG A 198 -1.85 -23.59 -25.50
CA ARG A 198 -1.14 -24.24 -24.38
C ARG A 198 -1.07 -23.36 -23.11
N GLY A 199 -1.66 -22.16 -23.16
CA GLY A 199 -1.60 -21.17 -22.07
C GLY A 199 -2.12 -21.66 -20.70
N TYR A 200 -2.97 -22.69 -20.65
CA TYR A 200 -3.52 -23.27 -19.41
C TYR A 200 -2.44 -23.80 -18.43
N LEU A 201 -1.22 -24.05 -18.93
CA LEU A 201 -0.09 -24.46 -18.09
C LEU A 201 0.66 -23.29 -17.45
N SER A 202 0.49 -22.06 -17.96
CA SER A 202 1.17 -20.87 -17.43
C SER A 202 0.57 -20.43 -16.09
N ARG A 203 1.41 -19.89 -15.19
CA ARG A 203 0.95 -19.44 -13.87
C ARG A 203 0.11 -18.18 -13.98
N SER A 204 0.51 -17.27 -14.87
CA SER A 204 -0.24 -16.07 -15.25
C SER A 204 -1.67 -16.37 -15.69
N TRP A 205 -1.87 -17.42 -16.49
CA TRP A 205 -3.22 -17.86 -16.88
C TRP A 205 -4.00 -18.40 -15.69
N ARG A 206 -3.38 -19.23 -14.85
CA ARG A 206 -4.01 -19.75 -13.64
C ARG A 206 -4.37 -18.66 -12.65
N LEU A 207 -3.61 -17.56 -12.57
CA LEU A 207 -3.96 -16.41 -11.72
C LEU A 207 -5.28 -15.79 -12.17
N ILE A 208 -5.44 -15.56 -13.48
CA ILE A 208 -6.68 -15.04 -14.06
C ILE A 208 -7.84 -16.02 -13.86
N GLU A 209 -7.59 -17.33 -13.98
CA GLU A 209 -8.60 -18.38 -13.79
C GLU A 209 -9.02 -18.52 -12.31
N ASN A 210 -8.06 -18.52 -11.39
CA ASN A 210 -8.28 -18.72 -9.95
C ASN A 210 -8.98 -17.54 -9.28
N GLU A 211 -8.81 -16.30 -9.76
CA GLU A 211 -9.57 -15.14 -9.25
C GLU A 211 -11.05 -15.16 -9.67
N ASN A 212 -11.51 -16.26 -10.29
CA ASN A 212 -12.74 -16.40 -11.05
C ASN A 212 -12.78 -15.38 -12.19
N TYR A 213 -12.86 -15.87 -13.43
CA TYR A 213 -13.18 -15.14 -14.67
C TYR A 213 -14.44 -14.22 -14.62
N ARG A 214 -15.01 -13.93 -13.45
CA ARG A 214 -16.05 -12.93 -13.24
C ARG A 214 -15.54 -11.50 -13.43
N ASN A 215 -14.30 -11.21 -13.03
CA ASN A 215 -13.74 -9.86 -13.12
C ASN A 215 -12.92 -9.66 -14.40
N PHE A 216 -12.28 -10.72 -14.88
CA PHE A 216 -11.44 -10.69 -16.07
C PHE A 216 -12.14 -11.24 -17.31
N THR A 217 -12.11 -10.47 -18.39
CA THR A 217 -12.67 -10.83 -19.70
C THR A 217 -11.59 -10.83 -20.77
N ASP A 218 -11.87 -11.45 -21.92
CA ASP A 218 -10.97 -11.51 -23.08
C ASP A 218 -9.55 -12.02 -22.77
N ALA A 219 -9.41 -12.95 -21.82
CA ALA A 219 -8.11 -13.52 -21.47
C ALA A 219 -7.54 -14.36 -22.63
N VAL A 220 -6.36 -13.99 -23.15
CA VAL A 220 -5.71 -14.68 -24.27
C VAL A 220 -4.23 -14.96 -24.01
N TYR A 221 -3.88 -16.24 -24.20
CA TYR A 221 -2.56 -16.88 -24.31
C TYR A 221 -1.65 -16.37 -25.43
N TYR A 222 -0.56 -15.65 -25.19
CA TYR A 222 0.45 -15.36 -26.24
C TYR A 222 1.80 -16.03 -25.96
N GLU A 223 2.33 -16.71 -26.97
CA GLU A 223 3.65 -17.35 -26.99
C GLU A 223 4.56 -16.54 -27.92
N SER A 224 4.77 -15.29 -27.55
CA SER A 224 5.64 -14.35 -28.27
C SER A 224 6.47 -13.58 -27.30
N LYS A 225 7.69 -13.27 -27.75
CA LYS A 225 8.65 -12.57 -26.93
C LYS A 225 8.26 -11.11 -26.77
N ILE A 226 8.25 -10.62 -25.54
CA ILE A 226 7.99 -9.22 -25.21
C ILE A 226 9.12 -8.66 -24.36
N SER A 227 9.38 -7.36 -24.55
CA SER A 227 10.15 -6.55 -23.61
C SER A 227 9.16 -5.77 -22.75
N VAL A 228 9.30 -5.82 -21.44
CA VAL A 228 8.45 -5.08 -20.50
C VAL A 228 9.33 -4.29 -19.54
N THR A 229 9.09 -2.99 -19.48
CA THR A 229 9.68 -2.10 -18.48
C THR A 229 8.59 -1.63 -17.52
N TYR A 230 8.80 -1.87 -16.23
CA TYR A 230 7.85 -1.49 -15.21
C TYR A 230 8.54 -1.21 -13.88
N TYR A 231 7.82 -0.50 -13.01
CA TYR A 231 8.28 -0.16 -11.67
C TYR A 231 7.92 -1.26 -10.69
N ARG A 232 8.94 -2.00 -10.23
CA ARG A 232 8.77 -3.29 -9.56
C ARG A 232 7.95 -3.20 -8.27
N HIS A 233 8.21 -2.21 -7.42
CA HIS A 233 7.55 -2.15 -6.12
C HIS A 233 6.16 -1.50 -6.20
N SER A 234 5.97 -0.63 -7.18
CA SER A 234 4.72 0.08 -7.44
C SER A 234 3.77 -0.69 -8.36
N ILE A 235 4.28 -1.69 -9.10
CA ILE A 235 3.54 -2.47 -10.10
C ILE A 235 2.89 -1.54 -11.13
N ILE A 236 3.67 -0.58 -11.64
CA ILE A 236 3.22 0.41 -12.61
C ILE A 236 3.94 0.18 -13.92
N TYR A 237 3.17 0.11 -14.99
CA TYR A 237 3.64 0.06 -16.37
C TYR A 237 4.44 1.32 -16.75
N GLU A 238 5.61 1.15 -17.37
CA GLU A 238 6.34 2.23 -18.05
C GLU A 238 6.30 2.05 -19.56
N ASP A 239 6.76 0.90 -20.05
CA ASP A 239 6.74 0.57 -21.48
C ASP A 239 6.65 -0.93 -21.73
N CYS A 240 6.12 -1.33 -22.89
CA CYS A 240 6.26 -2.68 -23.40
C CYS A 240 6.24 -2.70 -24.92
N SER A 241 6.86 -3.72 -25.50
CA SER A 241 6.85 -3.96 -26.93
C SER A 241 6.94 -5.44 -27.24
N LEU A 242 6.37 -5.84 -28.38
CA LEU A 242 6.70 -7.11 -28.99
C LEU A 242 8.16 -7.08 -29.45
N ILE A 243 8.86 -8.19 -29.27
CA ILE A 243 10.16 -8.42 -29.86
C ILE A 243 9.90 -9.28 -31.08
N GLU A 244 10.11 -8.70 -32.27
CA GLU A 244 10.06 -9.46 -33.52
C GLU A 244 11.24 -10.43 -33.53
N ASP A 245 10.97 -11.73 -33.66
CA ASP A 245 12.02 -12.70 -33.90
C ASP A 245 12.61 -12.42 -35.29
N GLU A 246 13.87 -11.97 -35.34
CA GLU A 246 14.68 -11.93 -36.56
C GLU A 246 14.95 -13.36 -37.06
N THR A 247 13.93 -14.07 -37.54
CA THR A 247 14.13 -15.34 -38.23
C THR A 247 13.21 -15.48 -39.44
N HIS A 248 13.88 -15.44 -40.61
CA HIS A 248 13.49 -15.91 -41.94
C HIS A 248 12.94 -14.88 -42.96
N THR A 249 13.86 -14.07 -43.52
CA THR A 249 13.94 -13.92 -44.99
C THR A 249 14.59 -15.14 -45.63
#